data_AF-A0A7S0PJS2-F1
#
_entry.id   AF-A0A7S0PJS2-F1
#
_cell.length_a   1.000
_cell.length_b   1.000
_cell.length_c   1.000
_cell.angle_alpha   90.00
_cell.angle_beta   90.00
_cell.angle_gamma   90.00
#
_symmetry.space_group_name_H-M   'P 1'
#
loop_
_entity.id
_entity.type
_entity.pdbx_description
1 polymer ?
#
loop_
_entity_poly.entity_id
_entity_poly.type
_entity_poly.pdbx_seq_one_letter_code
_entity_poly.pdbx_strand_id
1 'polypeptide(L)'
;GVEFEDVRVSYDEVKAMRAAKAMLFGQVPIFEFDGETYSQSAAILRHVGRMTKMLPGFDDSHALMRVEMLLEGVRDVMSLFQAIWYDNVLPRAPDGERPIETMLTPEQLAATQRLVNDVYLPYRLDQIETMLASSVGGGPFVNGADASVADV
;
A
#
# COMPACT_ATOMS: atom_id res chain seq x y z
N GLY A 1 5.26 -16.98 13.93
CA GLY A 1 5.08 -15.53 13.76
C GLY A 1 6.38 -14.84 14.07
N VAL A 2 6.58 -13.61 13.59
CA VAL A 2 7.69 -12.75 13.98
C VAL A 2 7.25 -11.93 15.19
N GLU A 3 8.02 -11.92 16.27
CA GLU A 3 7.73 -11.05 17.41
C GLU A 3 8.06 -9.59 17.05
N PHE A 4 7.17 -8.67 17.40
CA PHE A 4 7.35 -7.24 17.17
C PHE A 4 6.54 -6.45 18.21
N GLU A 5 6.90 -5.19 18.40
CA GLU A 5 6.14 -4.23 19.20
C GLU A 5 5.14 -3.48 18.31
N ASP A 6 3.84 -3.60 18.59
CA ASP A 6 2.77 -2.86 17.89
C ASP A 6 2.54 -1.50 18.57
N VAL A 7 3.34 -0.50 18.19
CA VAL A 7 3.20 0.87 18.67
C VAL A 7 2.13 1.61 17.87
N ARG A 8 0.98 1.87 18.50
CA ARG A 8 -0.13 2.61 17.90
C ARG A 8 -0.11 4.06 18.33
N VAL A 9 -0.07 4.96 17.35
CA VAL A 9 -0.05 6.41 17.56
C VAL A 9 -1.34 7.07 17.10
N SER A 10 -1.80 8.06 17.86
CA SER A 10 -2.90 8.96 17.53
C SER A 10 -2.50 9.99 16.46
N TYR A 11 -3.49 10.66 15.88
CA TYR A 11 -3.22 11.75 14.91
C TYR A 11 -2.44 12.92 15.53
N ASP A 12 -2.68 13.24 16.81
CA ASP A 12 -1.95 14.28 17.52
C ASP A 12 -0.48 13.90 17.75
N GLU A 13 -0.22 12.63 18.09
CA GLU A 13 1.15 12.09 18.19
C GLU A 13 1.85 12.13 16.83
N VAL A 14 1.18 11.72 15.75
CA VAL A 14 1.75 11.82 14.39
C VAL A 14 2.07 13.28 14.03
N LYS A 15 1.21 14.24 14.42
CA LYS A 15 1.47 15.68 14.22
C LYS A 15 2.68 16.16 15.02
N ALA A 16 2.80 15.73 16.28
CA ALA A 16 3.95 16.05 17.13
C ALA A 16 5.26 15.44 16.59
N MET A 17 5.25 14.16 16.21
CA MET A 17 6.40 13.46 15.61
C MET A 17 6.85 14.15 14.32
N ARG A 18 5.91 14.63 13.50
CA ARG A 18 6.19 15.39 12.28
C ARG A 18 6.87 16.72 12.59
N ALA A 19 6.33 17.49 13.53
CA ALA A 19 6.91 18.77 13.96
C ALA A 19 8.32 18.59 14.53
N ALA A 20 8.55 17.48 15.23
CA ALA A 20 9.86 17.09 15.76
C ALA A 20 10.82 16.52 14.71
N LYS A 21 10.40 16.34 13.45
CA LYS A 21 11.16 15.68 12.37
C LYS A 21 11.62 14.25 12.73
N ALA A 22 10.84 13.55 13.55
CA ALA A 22 11.10 12.17 13.97
C ALA A 22 10.70 11.12 12.93
N MET A 23 10.11 11.52 11.79
CA MET A 23 9.68 10.61 10.73
C MET A 23 10.38 10.97 9.41
N LEU A 24 11.04 9.99 8.77
CA LEU A 24 11.86 10.21 7.57
C LEU A 24 11.11 10.90 6.43
N PHE A 25 9.86 10.49 6.18
CA PHE A 25 8.99 11.07 5.16
C PHE A 25 7.79 11.81 5.76
N GLY A 26 7.83 12.13 7.05
CA GLY A 26 6.67 12.70 7.73
C GLY A 26 5.48 11.74 7.73
N GLN A 27 5.64 10.42 7.63
CA GLN A 27 4.50 9.52 7.49
C GLN A 27 4.75 8.25 8.30
N VAL A 28 3.66 7.67 8.78
CA VAL A 28 3.59 6.28 9.23
C VAL A 28 3.19 5.38 8.04
N PRO A 29 3.53 4.07 8.05
CA PRO A 29 4.23 3.34 9.10
C PRO A 29 5.73 3.66 9.16
N ILE A 30 6.28 3.49 10.37
CA ILE A 30 7.70 3.47 10.67
C ILE A 30 8.05 2.07 11.16
N PHE A 31 9.24 1.59 10.80
CA PHE A 31 9.78 0.31 11.23
C PHE A 31 11.17 0.51 11.80
N GLU A 32 11.38 0.13 13.05
CA GLU A 32 12.70 0.19 13.70
C GLU A 32 13.31 -1.20 13.75
N PHE A 33 14.51 -1.35 13.22
CA PHE A 33 15.21 -2.63 13.12
C PHE A 33 16.72 -2.40 13.19
N ASP A 34 17.40 -3.18 14.05
CA ASP A 34 18.86 -3.07 14.31
C ASP A 34 19.34 -1.64 14.63
N GLY A 35 18.51 -0.87 15.35
CA GLY A 35 18.83 0.51 15.74
C GLY A 35 18.70 1.54 14.61
N GLU A 36 18.22 1.12 13.44
CA GLU A 36 17.90 1.99 12.31
C GLU A 36 16.39 2.17 12.13
N THR A 37 15.99 3.32 11.59
CA THR A 37 14.61 3.66 11.31
C THR A 37 14.34 3.57 9.80
N TYR A 38 13.27 2.86 9.43
CA TYR A 38 12.79 2.70 8.07
C TYR A 38 11.34 3.20 7.94
N SER A 39 10.92 3.46 6.71
CA SER A 39 9.57 3.92 6.39
C SER A 39 9.14 3.34 5.04
N GLN A 40 7.93 3.68 4.58
CA GLN A 40 7.26 3.13 3.40
C GLN A 40 6.80 1.69 3.61
N SER A 41 5.48 1.52 3.73
CA SER A 41 4.83 0.21 3.96
C SER A 41 5.29 -0.86 2.98
N ALA A 42 5.44 -0.51 1.70
CA ALA A 42 5.85 -1.43 0.64
C ALA A 42 7.32 -1.90 0.77
N ALA A 43 8.21 -1.07 1.32
CA ALA A 43 9.59 -1.45 1.59
C ALA A 43 9.69 -2.37 2.82
N ILE A 44 8.94 -2.02 3.88
CA ILE A 44 8.82 -2.81 5.11
C ILE A 44 8.25 -4.19 4.80
N LEU A 45 7.14 -4.28 4.05
CA LEU A 45 6.51 -5.54 3.64
C LEU A 45 7.49 -6.45 2.91
N ARG A 46 8.26 -5.91 1.95
CA ARG A 46 9.26 -6.68 1.19
C ARG A 46 10.41 -7.15 2.09
N HIS A 47 10.85 -6.33 3.03
CA HIS A 47 11.88 -6.73 3.99
C HIS A 47 11.39 -7.88 4.87
N VAL A 48 10.23 -7.73 5.50
CA VAL A 48 9.62 -8.79 6.32
C VAL A 48 9.37 -10.05 5.50
N GLY A 49 8.88 -9.91 4.26
CA GLY A 49 8.69 -11.03 3.33
C GLY A 49 9.98 -11.80 3.06
N ARG A 50 11.11 -11.12 2.89
CA ARG A 50 12.42 -11.79 2.78
C ARG A 50 12.82 -12.49 4.08
N MET A 51 12.65 -11.83 5.22
CA MET A 51 12.97 -12.44 6.52
C MET A 51 12.16 -13.72 6.79
N THR A 52 10.88 -13.73 6.41
CA THR A 52 9.95 -14.84 6.64
C THR A 52 9.90 -15.85 5.49
N LYS A 53 10.67 -15.63 4.40
CA LYS A 53 10.66 -16.42 3.17
C LYS A 53 9.30 -16.43 2.45
N MET A 54 8.49 -15.39 2.65
CA MET A 54 7.23 -15.15 1.94
C MET A 54 7.39 -14.24 0.71
N LEU A 55 8.62 -13.79 0.42
CA LEU A 55 8.96 -13.16 -0.85
C LEU A 55 9.95 -14.08 -1.59
N PRO A 56 9.66 -14.50 -2.83
CA PRO A 56 10.59 -15.33 -3.60
C PRO A 56 11.97 -14.68 -3.73
N GLY A 57 13.01 -15.52 -3.77
CA GLY A 57 14.38 -15.07 -3.95
C GLY A 57 14.71 -14.72 -5.40
N PHE A 58 15.90 -14.16 -5.63
CA PHE A 58 16.38 -13.85 -6.98
C PHE A 58 16.67 -15.10 -7.83
N ASP A 59 16.81 -16.26 -7.19
CA ASP A 59 16.92 -17.58 -7.82
C ASP A 59 15.62 -18.00 -8.52
N ASP A 60 14.47 -17.46 -8.10
CA ASP A 60 13.18 -17.56 -8.81
C ASP A 60 12.66 -16.16 -9.17
N SER A 61 13.35 -15.52 -10.12
CA SER A 61 13.04 -14.17 -10.57
C SER A 61 11.63 -14.04 -11.20
N HIS A 62 11.10 -15.11 -11.79
CA HIS A 62 9.76 -15.12 -12.37
C HIS A 62 8.69 -15.05 -11.27
N ALA A 63 8.81 -15.87 -10.23
CA ALA A 63 7.92 -15.81 -9.07
C ALA A 63 8.02 -14.45 -8.37
N LEU A 64 9.25 -13.96 -8.14
CA LEU A 64 9.48 -12.65 -7.52
C LEU A 64 8.79 -11.54 -8.30
N MET A 65 9.03 -11.45 -9.61
CA MET A 65 8.44 -10.42 -10.46
C MET A 65 6.91 -10.52 -10.47
N ARG A 66 6.34 -11.72 -10.42
CA ARG A 66 4.90 -11.92 -10.37
C ARG A 66 4.28 -11.38 -9.08
N VAL A 67 4.89 -11.70 -7.93
CA VAL A 67 4.45 -11.21 -6.62
C VAL A 67 4.57 -9.69 -6.57
N GLU A 68 5.70 -9.12 -6.99
CA GLU A 68 5.89 -7.66 -6.99
C GLU A 68 4.96 -6.93 -7.96
N MET A 69 4.68 -7.52 -9.12
CA MET A 69 3.71 -6.97 -10.07
C MET A 69 2.32 -6.84 -9.45
N LEU A 70 1.86 -7.84 -8.70
CA LEU A 70 0.55 -7.74 -8.04
C LEU A 70 0.57 -6.72 -6.90
N LEU A 71 1.62 -6.67 -6.08
CA LEU A 71 1.74 -5.68 -4.99
C LEU A 71 1.63 -4.24 -5.53
N GLU A 72 2.31 -3.94 -6.64
CA GLU A 72 2.23 -2.62 -7.27
C GLU A 72 0.88 -2.41 -7.99
N GLY A 73 0.31 -3.44 -8.61
CA GLY A 73 -1.04 -3.36 -9.17
C GLY A 73 -2.10 -3.02 -8.13
N VAL A 74 -2.05 -3.64 -6.95
CA VAL A 74 -2.92 -3.31 -5.82
C VAL A 74 -2.67 -1.88 -5.32
N ARG A 75 -1.40 -1.42 -5.29
CA ARG A 75 -1.07 -0.03 -4.93
C ARG A 75 -1.71 0.97 -5.91
N ASP A 76 -1.72 0.67 -7.20
CA ASP A 76 -2.41 1.49 -8.20
C ASP A 76 -3.92 1.54 -7.97
N VAL A 77 -4.55 0.42 -7.59
CA VAL A 77 -5.98 0.41 -7.20
C VAL A 77 -6.22 1.29 -5.97
N MET A 78 -5.38 1.17 -4.95
CA MET A 78 -5.50 1.97 -3.72
C MET A 78 -5.32 3.48 -4.00
N SER A 79 -4.57 3.85 -5.04
CA SER A 79 -4.40 5.25 -5.44
C SER A 79 -5.71 5.92 -5.89
N LEU A 80 -6.65 5.16 -6.45
CA LEU A 80 -7.95 5.66 -6.92
C LEU A 80 -8.78 6.27 -5.78
N PHE A 81 -8.60 5.74 -4.56
CA PHE A 81 -9.38 6.15 -3.40
C PHE A 81 -8.80 7.35 -2.67
N GLN A 82 -7.58 7.80 -3.01
CA GLN A 82 -6.92 8.90 -2.30
C GLN A 82 -7.79 10.16 -2.28
N ALA A 83 -8.36 10.53 -3.42
CA ALA A 83 -9.20 11.71 -3.49
C ALA A 83 -10.48 11.60 -2.65
N ILE A 84 -11.00 10.39 -2.48
CA ILE A 84 -12.17 10.08 -1.67
C ILE A 84 -11.82 10.13 -0.17
N TRP A 85 -10.68 9.57 0.25
CA TRP A 85 -10.30 9.55 1.66
C TRP A 85 -9.93 10.93 2.22
N TYR A 86 -9.44 11.83 1.37
CA TYR A 86 -9.02 13.16 1.77
C TYR A 86 -10.04 14.25 1.44
N ASP A 87 -11.10 13.95 0.69
CA ASP A 87 -12.03 14.92 0.10
C ASP A 87 -11.30 16.01 -0.72
N ASN A 88 -10.22 15.60 -1.41
CA ASN A 88 -9.23 16.54 -1.95
C ASN A 88 -8.50 15.92 -3.14
N VAL A 89 -8.17 16.72 -4.15
CA VAL A 89 -7.39 16.24 -5.32
C VAL A 89 -6.01 15.75 -4.91
N LEU A 90 -5.38 16.40 -3.92
CA LEU A 90 -4.07 16.04 -3.40
C LEU A 90 -4.20 15.41 -2.01
N PRO A 91 -3.28 14.50 -1.62
CA PRO A 91 -3.18 14.04 -0.24
C PRO A 91 -2.76 15.19 0.68
N ARG A 92 -2.65 14.89 1.98
CA ARG A 92 -2.12 15.83 2.97
C ARG A 92 -0.76 16.39 2.53
N ALA A 93 -0.57 17.69 2.70
CA ALA A 93 0.70 18.37 2.50
C ALA A 93 1.78 17.85 3.47
N PRO A 94 3.06 18.20 3.27
CA PRO A 94 4.14 17.74 4.15
C PRO A 94 3.95 18.07 5.63
N ASP A 95 3.21 19.13 5.94
CA ASP A 95 2.81 19.55 7.31
C ASP A 95 1.66 18.72 7.91
N GLY A 96 1.03 17.84 7.12
CA GLY A 96 -0.07 16.98 7.51
C GLY A 96 -1.46 17.57 7.30
N GLU A 97 -1.57 18.83 6.87
CA GLU A 97 -2.84 19.50 6.63
C GLU A 97 -3.36 19.20 5.22
N ARG A 98 -4.67 19.36 5.00
CA ARG A 98 -5.29 19.24 3.67
C ARG A 98 -5.30 20.62 3.00
N PRO A 99 -4.68 20.80 1.82
CA PRO A 99 -4.68 22.10 1.14
C PRO A 99 -6.10 22.52 0.78
N ILE A 100 -6.50 23.74 1.14
CA ILE A 100 -7.86 24.25 0.90
C ILE A 100 -8.12 24.48 -0.58
N GLU A 101 -7.07 24.84 -1.32
CA GLU A 101 -7.09 25.20 -2.73
C GLU A 101 -7.44 24.01 -3.64
N THR A 102 -7.26 22.78 -3.15
CA THR A 102 -7.51 21.54 -3.89
C THR A 102 -8.64 20.69 -3.31
N MET A 103 -9.39 21.21 -2.33
CA MET A 103 -10.57 20.52 -1.79
C MET A 103 -11.64 20.34 -2.86
N LEU A 104 -12.24 19.15 -2.89
CA LEU A 104 -13.33 18.83 -3.81
C LEU A 104 -14.65 19.40 -3.29
N THR A 105 -15.50 19.90 -4.20
CA THR A 105 -16.89 20.20 -3.84
C THR A 105 -17.65 18.90 -3.54
N PRO A 106 -18.78 18.96 -2.80
CA PRO A 106 -19.62 17.78 -2.56
C PRO A 106 -20.04 17.07 -3.86
N GLU A 107 -20.34 17.83 -4.92
CA GLU A 107 -20.72 17.29 -6.23
C GLU A 107 -19.55 16.58 -6.91
N GLN A 108 -18.34 17.16 -6.84
CA GLN A 108 -17.13 16.53 -7.37
C GLN A 108 -16.79 15.25 -6.60
N LEU A 109 -16.84 15.27 -5.26
CA LEU A 109 -16.60 14.10 -4.43
C LEU A 109 -17.61 12.98 -4.76
N ALA A 110 -18.89 13.31 -4.87
CA ALA A 110 -19.92 12.34 -5.23
C ALA A 110 -19.71 11.77 -6.65
N ALA A 111 -19.28 12.60 -7.61
CA ALA A 111 -18.95 12.13 -8.95
C ALA A 111 -17.72 11.21 -8.95
N THR A 112 -16.67 11.57 -8.21
CA THR A 112 -15.46 10.76 -8.05
C THR A 112 -15.79 9.40 -7.40
N GLN A 113 -16.56 9.38 -6.32
CA GLN A 113 -17.01 8.15 -5.67
C GLN A 113 -17.77 7.24 -6.64
N ARG A 114 -18.73 7.79 -7.40
CA ARG A 114 -19.46 7.01 -8.42
C ARG A 114 -18.53 6.44 -9.49
N LEU A 115 -17.65 7.26 -10.06
CA LEU A 115 -16.72 6.78 -11.10
C LEU A 115 -15.77 5.71 -10.57
N VAL A 116 -15.23 5.89 -9.35
CA VAL A 116 -14.38 4.88 -8.73
C VAL A 116 -15.14 3.57 -8.56
N ASN A 117 -16.36 3.60 -8.03
CA ASN A 117 -17.15 2.39 -7.77
C ASN A 117 -17.68 1.72 -9.05
N ASP A 118 -18.16 2.49 -10.01
CA ASP A 118 -18.93 1.97 -11.14
C ASP A 118 -18.06 1.71 -12.38
N VAL A 119 -16.87 2.32 -12.46
CA VAL A 119 -16.01 2.26 -13.65
C VAL A 119 -14.60 1.77 -13.31
N TYR A 120 -13.87 2.50 -12.47
CA TYR A 120 -12.44 2.23 -12.29
C TYR A 120 -12.18 0.97 -11.47
N LEU A 121 -12.84 0.81 -10.32
CA LEU A 121 -12.62 -0.34 -9.45
C LEU A 121 -12.98 -1.66 -10.16
N PRO A 122 -14.17 -1.82 -10.80
CA PRO A 122 -14.49 -3.04 -11.53
C PRO A 122 -13.47 -3.38 -12.62
N TYR A 123 -13.04 -2.37 -13.39
CA TYR A 123 -12.04 -2.57 -14.44
C TYR A 123 -10.68 -3.00 -13.87
N ARG A 124 -10.23 -2.41 -12.76
CA ARG A 124 -8.96 -2.80 -12.12
C ARG A 124 -9.04 -4.19 -11.49
N LEU A 125 -10.17 -4.56 -10.90
CA LEU A 125 -10.38 -5.89 -10.35
C LEU A 125 -10.37 -6.94 -11.46
N ASP A 126 -11.02 -6.68 -12.61
CA ASP A 126 -10.96 -7.56 -13.79
C ASP A 126 -9.52 -7.76 -14.30
N GLN A 127 -8.69 -6.70 -14.29
CA GLN A 127 -7.26 -6.80 -14.63
C GLN A 127 -6.49 -7.69 -13.63
N ILE A 128 -6.75 -7.54 -12.33
CA ILE A 128 -6.16 -8.38 -11.28
C ILE A 128 -6.62 -9.82 -11.43
N GLU A 129 -7.92 -10.07 -11.65
CA GLU A 129 -8.46 -11.40 -11.90
C GLU A 129 -7.84 -12.06 -13.13
N THR A 130 -7.68 -11.31 -14.22
CA THR A 130 -6.99 -11.77 -15.43
C THR A 130 -5.53 -12.13 -15.14
N MET A 131 -4.82 -11.31 -14.36
CA MET A 131 -3.45 -11.59 -13.93
C MET A 131 -3.38 -12.85 -13.07
N LEU A 132 -4.28 -13.02 -12.10
CA LEU A 132 -4.34 -14.19 -11.22
C LEU A 132 -4.71 -15.47 -12.00
N ALA A 133 -5.61 -15.37 -12.98
CA ALA A 133 -6.00 -16.48 -13.86
C ALA A 133 -4.90 -16.89 -14.84
N SER A 134 -3.92 -16.03 -15.11
CA SER A 134 -2.76 -16.39 -15.94
C SER A 134 -1.96 -17.52 -15.28
N SER A 135 -1.65 -18.57 -16.06
CA SER A 135 -1.17 -19.85 -15.54
C SER A 135 0.16 -19.75 -14.78
N VAL A 136 0.16 -20.14 -13.51
CA VAL A 136 1.36 -20.48 -12.73
C VAL A 136 1.04 -21.66 -11.82
N GLY A 137 1.66 -22.81 -12.08
CA GLY A 137 1.77 -23.95 -11.16
C GLY A 137 0.49 -24.67 -10.69
N GLY A 138 -0.69 -24.08 -10.87
CA GLY A 138 -1.92 -24.49 -10.16
C GLY A 138 -1.84 -24.15 -8.66
N GLY A 139 -2.96 -23.77 -8.06
CA GLY A 139 -3.05 -23.48 -6.62
C GLY A 139 -3.80 -22.18 -6.32
N PRO A 140 -4.08 -21.90 -5.03
CA PRO A 140 -4.94 -20.79 -4.62
C PRO A 140 -4.20 -19.45 -4.46
N PHE A 141 -2.86 -19.44 -4.56
CA PHE A 141 -2.04 -18.26 -4.26
C PHE A 141 -1.54 -17.58 -5.53
N VAL A 142 -1.05 -16.35 -5.37
CA VAL A 142 -0.49 -15.52 -6.44
C VAL A 142 0.59 -16.25 -7.23
N ASN A 143 1.39 -17.08 -6.55
CA ASN A 143 2.44 -17.90 -7.16
C ASN A 143 2.12 -19.40 -7.15
N GLY A 144 0.87 -19.77 -7.44
CA GLY A 144 0.44 -21.17 -7.53
C GLY A 144 0.17 -21.77 -6.15
N ALA A 145 0.97 -22.77 -5.75
CA ALA A 145 0.79 -23.49 -4.49
C ALA A 145 1.46 -22.82 -3.28
N ASP A 146 2.39 -21.90 -3.52
CA ASP A 146 3.17 -21.24 -2.47
C ASP A 146 2.59 -19.85 -2.15
N ALA A 147 2.26 -19.65 -0.87
CA ALA A 147 1.81 -18.36 -0.36
C ALA A 147 2.95 -17.34 -0.32
N SER A 148 2.63 -16.09 -0.62
CA SER A 148 3.56 -14.97 -0.64
C SER A 148 3.03 -13.77 0.15
N VAL A 149 3.85 -12.73 0.28
CA VAL A 149 3.42 -11.44 0.85
C VAL A 149 2.31 -10.74 0.06
N ALA A 150 2.04 -11.14 -1.19
CA ALA A 150 0.92 -10.59 -1.95
C ALA A 150 -0.43 -11.29 -1.64
N ASP A 151 -0.40 -12.40 -0.91
CA ASP A 151 -1.57 -13.17 -0.48
C ASP A 151 -2.06 -12.79 0.93
N VAL A 152 -1.32 -11.91 1.63
CA VAL A 152 -1.56 -11.48 3.02
C VAL A 152 -2.09 -10.05 3.04
#